data_AF-A0A9J6AHJ6-F1
#
_entry.id   AF-A0A9J6AHJ6-F1
#
_cell.length_a   1.000
_cell.length_b   1.000
_cell.length_c   1.000
_cell.angle_alpha   90.00
_cell.angle_beta   90.00
_cell.angle_gamma   90.00
#
_symmetry.space_group_name_H-M   'P 1'
#
loop_
_entity.id
_entity.type
_entity.pdbx_description
1 polymer ?
#
loop_
_entity_poly.entity_id
_entity_poly.type
_entity_poly.pdbx_seq_one_letter_code
_entity_poly.pdbx_strand_id
1 'polypeptide(L)'
;MQGHDAILRCHLQTDWNCPQIKVLPAVRKYIFSLACKLFDDTKKVERLSKYIEDISTGLLSMPINLPGTTFNRASQKMRKEVQEVIKQRKSDLSENKIATPDDILFQMLQATNEQQQFFNESDIASYIVGYSTVNAAITIIMKYMAEYPNIYSEVLEGTKLH
;
A
#
# COMPACT_ATOMS: atom_id res chain seq x y z
N MET A 1 -9.30 13.47 6.55
CA MET A 1 -9.92 12.41 5.72
C MET A 1 -10.08 12.76 4.22
N GLN A 2 -10.20 14.03 3.80
CA GLN A 2 -10.51 14.38 2.39
C GLN A 2 -9.40 14.10 1.33
N GLY A 3 -8.14 13.83 1.72
CA GLY A 3 -7.05 13.63 0.77
C GLY A 3 -6.99 12.24 0.11
N HIS A 4 -7.38 11.18 0.81
CA HIS A 4 -7.26 9.79 0.32
C HIS A 4 -8.23 9.49 -0.83
N ASP A 5 -9.45 10.03 -0.75
CA ASP A 5 -10.51 9.81 -1.73
C ASP A 5 -10.19 10.44 -3.10
N ALA A 6 -9.58 11.63 -3.10
CA ALA A 6 -9.20 12.33 -4.32
C ALA A 6 -8.06 11.60 -5.06
N ILE A 7 -7.05 11.14 -4.32
CA ILE A 7 -5.91 10.38 -4.88
C ILE A 7 -6.40 9.04 -5.45
N LEU A 8 -7.26 8.34 -4.72
CA LEU A 8 -7.85 7.08 -5.17
C LEU A 8 -8.69 7.29 -6.44
N ARG A 9 -9.54 8.31 -6.49
CA ARG A 9 -10.38 8.61 -7.67
C ARG A 9 -9.54 8.94 -8.90
N CYS A 10 -8.49 9.74 -8.74
CA CYS A 10 -7.55 10.06 -9.83
C CYS A 10 -6.86 8.79 -10.35
N HIS A 11 -6.38 7.92 -9.45
CA HIS A 11 -5.78 6.64 -9.84
C HIS A 11 -6.78 5.75 -10.60
N LEU A 12 -8.02 5.62 -10.12
CA LEU A 12 -9.06 4.84 -10.80
C LEU A 12 -9.37 5.41 -12.20
N GLN A 13 -9.61 6.72 -12.31
CA GLN A 13 -9.93 7.34 -13.60
C GLN A 13 -8.80 7.23 -14.63
N THR A 14 -7.54 7.27 -14.17
CA THR A 14 -6.38 7.23 -15.06
C THR A 14 -6.00 5.81 -15.45
N ASP A 15 -6.00 4.88 -14.49
CA ASP A 15 -5.40 3.55 -14.67
C ASP A 15 -6.44 2.44 -14.93
N TRP A 16 -7.73 2.72 -14.69
CA TRP A 16 -8.80 1.72 -14.82
C TRP A 16 -9.76 2.01 -15.97
N ASN A 17 -9.57 3.10 -16.72
CA ASN A 17 -10.39 3.42 -17.90
C ASN A 17 -9.91 2.63 -19.13
N CYS A 18 -10.04 1.30 -19.11
CA CYS A 18 -9.69 0.43 -20.24
C CYS A 18 -10.63 -0.78 -20.36
N PRO A 19 -10.75 -1.40 -21.55
CA PRO A 19 -11.68 -2.52 -21.77
C PRO A 19 -11.42 -3.76 -20.91
N GLN A 20 -10.18 -3.95 -20.46
CA GLN A 20 -9.78 -5.06 -19.60
C GLN A 20 -8.68 -4.60 -18.63
N ILE A 21 -8.93 -4.77 -17.33
CA ILE A 21 -8.01 -4.33 -16.28
C ILE A 21 -7.38 -5.56 -15.62
N LYS A 22 -6.06 -5.55 -15.49
CA LYS A 22 -5.36 -6.46 -14.57
C LYS A 22 -5.35 -5.82 -13.18
N VAL A 23 -6.33 -6.18 -12.35
CA VAL A 23 -6.58 -5.55 -11.04
C VAL A 23 -5.34 -5.52 -10.16
N LEU A 24 -4.63 -6.65 -10.04
CA LEU A 24 -3.45 -6.75 -9.17
C LEU A 24 -2.32 -5.78 -9.56
N PRO A 25 -1.88 -5.72 -10.84
CA PRO A 25 -0.97 -4.66 -11.30
C PRO A 25 -1.51 -3.24 -11.07
N ALA A 26 -2.80 -3.00 -11.31
CA ALA A 26 -3.41 -1.69 -11.17
C ALA A 26 -3.34 -1.20 -9.71
N VAL A 27 -3.80 -2.00 -8.74
CA VAL A 27 -3.74 -1.63 -7.31
C VAL A 27 -2.30 -1.51 -6.79
N ARG A 28 -1.37 -2.33 -7.31
CA ARG A 28 0.06 -2.29 -6.90
C ARG A 28 0.78 -1.03 -7.35
N LYS A 29 0.33 -0.37 -8.42
CA LYS A 29 0.98 0.82 -8.99
C LYS A 29 1.14 1.94 -7.96
N TYR A 30 0.18 2.10 -7.04
CA TYR A 30 0.28 3.08 -5.97
C TYR A 30 1.42 2.79 -4.98
N ILE A 31 1.53 1.55 -4.46
CA ILE A 31 2.61 1.18 -3.54
C ILE A 31 3.96 1.23 -4.24
N PHE A 32 4.01 0.83 -5.51
CA PHE A 32 5.23 0.94 -6.32
C PHE A 32 5.66 2.40 -6.52
N SER A 33 4.73 3.31 -6.83
CA SER A 33 5.04 4.73 -6.90
C SER A 33 5.52 5.28 -5.56
N LEU A 34 4.92 4.83 -4.45
CA LEU A 34 5.36 5.19 -3.10
C LEU A 34 6.78 4.66 -2.83
N ALA A 35 7.09 3.42 -3.25
CA ALA A 35 8.43 2.84 -3.18
C ALA A 35 9.45 3.68 -3.95
N CYS A 36 9.16 4.06 -5.19
CA CYS A 36 10.08 4.91 -5.97
C CYS A 36 10.34 6.28 -5.33
N LYS A 37 9.37 6.84 -4.58
CA LYS A 37 9.54 8.11 -3.87
C LYS A 37 10.26 7.97 -2.53
N LEU A 38 10.08 6.83 -1.86
CA LEU A 38 10.72 6.51 -0.57
C LEU A 38 12.19 6.13 -0.73
N PHE A 39 12.53 5.45 -1.83
CA PHE A 39 13.83 4.81 -2.01
C PHE A 39 14.54 5.41 -3.22
N ASP A 40 15.67 6.09 -2.99
CA ASP A 40 16.53 6.62 -4.06
C ASP A 40 17.41 5.52 -4.70
N ASP A 41 17.46 4.33 -4.11
CA ASP A 41 18.24 3.17 -4.59
C ASP A 41 17.33 2.17 -5.33
N THR A 42 17.59 2.00 -6.63
CA THR A 42 16.88 1.06 -7.50
C THR A 42 16.86 -0.36 -6.96
N LYS A 43 17.92 -0.81 -6.28
CA LYS A 43 17.96 -2.16 -5.68
C LYS A 43 17.00 -2.29 -4.49
N LYS A 44 16.81 -1.21 -3.72
CA LYS A 44 15.83 -1.20 -2.62
C LYS A 44 14.40 -1.21 -3.16
N VAL A 45 14.13 -0.46 -4.22
CA VAL A 45 12.83 -0.48 -4.92
C VAL A 45 12.49 -1.88 -5.43
N GLU A 46 13.46 -2.57 -6.04
CA GLU A 46 13.26 -3.94 -6.54
C GLU A 46 12.98 -4.93 -5.39
N ARG A 47 13.75 -4.86 -4.29
CA ARG A 47 13.49 -5.69 -3.10
C ARG A 47 12.10 -5.44 -2.51
N LEU A 48 11.70 -4.17 -2.41
CA LEU A 48 10.38 -3.82 -1.90
C LEU A 48 9.26 -4.37 -2.80
N SER A 49 9.44 -4.27 -4.11
CA SER A 49 8.50 -4.83 -5.09
C SER A 49 8.35 -6.34 -4.92
N LYS A 50 9.46 -7.05 -4.69
CA LYS A 50 9.46 -8.48 -4.38
C LYS A 50 8.71 -8.80 -3.09
N TYR A 51 8.88 -8.01 -2.03
CA TYR A 51 8.14 -8.24 -0.79
C TYR A 51 6.64 -8.04 -0.97
N ILE A 52 6.22 -7.01 -1.72
CA ILE A 52 4.80 -6.78 -2.05
C ILE A 52 4.23 -7.98 -2.81
N GLU A 53 5.00 -8.54 -3.74
CA GLU A 53 4.62 -9.74 -4.47
C GLU A 53 4.46 -10.94 -3.54
N ASP A 54 5.47 -11.24 -2.72
CA ASP A 54 5.46 -12.33 -1.75
C ASP A 54 4.29 -12.20 -0.76
N ILE A 55 3.99 -10.98 -0.31
CA ILE A 55 2.83 -10.67 0.55
C ILE A 55 1.53 -11.00 -0.17
N SER A 56 1.37 -10.50 -1.40
CA SER A 56 0.13 -10.71 -2.15
C SER A 56 -0.09 -12.19 -2.46
N THR A 57 0.94 -12.88 -2.95
CA THR A 57 0.87 -14.31 -3.29
C THR A 57 0.64 -15.15 -2.04
N GLY A 58 1.29 -14.80 -0.93
CA GLY A 58 1.06 -15.40 0.38
C GLY A 58 -0.40 -15.25 0.83
N LEU A 59 -0.98 -14.05 0.74
CA LEU A 59 -2.37 -13.81 1.11
C LEU A 59 -3.37 -14.52 0.18
N LEU A 60 -3.08 -14.56 -1.12
CA LEU A 60 -3.91 -15.23 -2.13
C LEU A 60 -3.94 -16.75 -1.97
N SER A 61 -2.85 -17.35 -1.45
CA SER A 61 -2.73 -18.79 -1.23
C SER A 61 -3.23 -19.22 0.15
N MET A 62 -2.86 -18.47 1.19
CA MET A 62 -3.27 -18.73 2.57
C MET A 62 -3.52 -17.40 3.28
N PRO A 63 -4.78 -17.00 3.51
CA PRO A 63 -5.13 -15.69 4.05
C PRO A 63 -4.94 -15.59 5.57
N ILE A 64 -3.86 -16.18 6.12
CA ILE A 64 -3.56 -16.21 7.55
C ILE A 64 -2.09 -15.85 7.79
N ASN A 65 -1.86 -14.89 8.69
CA ASN A 65 -0.52 -14.44 9.07
C ASN A 65 0.13 -15.36 10.12
N LEU A 66 0.50 -16.59 9.75
CA LEU A 66 1.18 -17.51 10.67
C LEU A 66 2.71 -17.37 10.61
N PRO A 67 3.42 -17.51 11.76
CA PRO A 67 4.88 -17.54 11.78
C PRO A 67 5.44 -18.57 10.79
N GLY A 68 6.47 -18.19 10.04
CA GLY A 68 7.11 -19.08 9.08
C GLY A 68 6.38 -19.23 7.73
N THR A 69 5.27 -18.54 7.51
CA THR A 69 4.67 -18.44 6.16
C THR A 69 5.41 -17.42 5.29
N THR A 70 5.25 -17.51 3.96
CA THR A 70 5.80 -16.52 3.04
C THR A 70 5.24 -15.13 3.30
N PHE A 71 3.92 -15.02 3.50
CA PHE A 71 3.27 -13.75 3.87
C PHE A 71 3.87 -13.14 5.13
N ASN A 72 4.04 -13.92 6.20
CA ASN A 72 4.61 -13.43 7.46
C ASN A 72 6.06 -12.97 7.28
N ARG A 73 6.91 -13.79 6.65
CA ARG A 73 8.32 -13.45 6.42
C ARG A 73 8.48 -12.20 5.56
N ALA A 74 7.73 -12.09 4.47
CA ALA A 74 7.79 -10.95 3.57
C ALA A 74 7.30 -9.67 4.26
N SER A 75 6.21 -9.75 5.03
CA SER A 75 5.70 -8.62 5.83
C SER A 75 6.73 -8.12 6.84
N GLN A 76 7.43 -9.03 7.54
CA GLN A 76 8.45 -8.66 8.51
C GLN A 76 9.68 -8.03 7.86
N LYS A 77 10.15 -8.59 6.73
CA LYS A 77 11.28 -8.03 5.97
C LYS A 77 10.96 -6.64 5.42
N MET A 78 9.78 -6.50 4.80
CA MET A 78 9.29 -5.22 4.29
C MET A 78 9.19 -4.18 5.39
N ARG A 79 8.60 -4.52 6.55
CA ARG A 79 8.48 -3.59 7.67
C ARG A 79 9.86 -3.09 8.12
N LYS A 80 10.84 -3.99 8.26
CA LYS A 80 12.20 -3.62 8.67
C LYS A 80 12.88 -2.68 7.67
N GLU A 81 12.87 -3.03 6.38
CA GLU A 81 13.54 -2.21 5.36
C GLU A 81 12.87 -0.84 5.19
N VAL A 82 11.54 -0.77 5.27
CA VAL A 82 10.80 0.50 5.26
C VAL A 82 11.12 1.33 6.52
N GLN A 83 11.17 0.73 7.70
CA GLN A 83 11.54 1.43 8.94
C GLN A 83 12.95 2.05 8.86
N GLU A 84 13.93 1.30 8.33
CA GLU A 84 15.30 1.78 8.16
C GLU A 84 15.37 3.01 7.24
N VAL A 85 14.61 3.00 6.14
CA VAL A 85 14.56 4.14 5.22
C VAL A 85 13.88 5.35 5.83
N ILE A 86 12.79 5.16 6.58
CA ILE A 86 12.14 6.27 7.28
C ILE A 86 13.08 6.90 8.30
N LYS A 87 13.83 6.08 9.06
CA LYS A 87 14.84 6.55 10.02
C LYS A 87 15.92 7.37 9.35
N GLN A 88 16.48 6.86 8.24
CA GLN A 88 17.50 7.58 7.49
C GLN A 88 16.99 8.94 7.00
N ARG A 89 15.79 8.96 6.40
CA ARG A 89 15.19 10.18 5.86
C ARG A 89 14.86 11.21 6.94
N LYS A 90 14.43 10.77 8.13
CA LYS A 90 14.29 11.66 9.30
C LYS A 90 15.63 12.29 9.71
N SER A 91 16.71 11.50 9.76
CA SER A 91 18.05 12.02 10.07
C SER A 91 18.47 13.08 9.04
N ASP A 92 18.32 12.78 7.75
CA ASP A 92 18.70 13.67 6.67
C ASP A 92 17.90 14.99 6.67
N LEU A 93 16.60 14.94 7.03
CA LEU A 93 15.78 16.15 7.26
C LEU A 93 16.28 16.96 8.44
N SER A 94 16.57 16.31 9.58
CA SER A 94 17.04 17.00 10.79
C SER A 94 18.40 17.68 10.60
N GLU A 95 19.22 17.13 9.72
CA GLU A 95 20.55 17.65 9.38
C GLU A 95 20.51 18.64 8.20
N ASN A 96 19.32 19.03 7.71
CA ASN A 96 19.11 19.88 6.52
C ASN A 96 19.84 19.38 5.26
N LYS A 97 20.08 18.06 5.15
CA LYS A 97 20.77 17.43 4.00
C LYS A 97 19.88 17.33 2.77
N ILE A 98 18.57 17.42 2.95
CA ILE A 98 17.57 17.36 1.88
C ILE A 98 16.56 18.50 2.07
N ALA A 99 16.14 19.11 0.96
CA ALA A 99 15.05 20.08 0.96
C ALA A 99 13.76 19.40 1.46
N THR A 100 12.91 20.13 2.17
CA THR A 100 11.60 19.65 2.67
C THR A 100 10.78 19.08 1.50
N PRO A 101 10.64 17.75 1.39
CA PRO A 101 9.95 17.15 0.27
C PRO A 101 8.45 17.31 0.46
N ASP A 102 7.70 17.74 -0.57
CA ASP A 102 6.24 17.58 -0.58
C ASP A 102 5.88 16.18 -1.08
N ASP A 103 6.28 15.16 -0.31
CA ASP A 103 5.96 13.77 -0.60
C ASP A 103 5.09 13.14 0.50
N ILE A 104 4.47 12.01 0.15
CA ILE A 104 3.51 11.30 1.02
C ILE A 104 4.19 10.89 2.34
N LEU A 105 5.48 10.57 2.35
CA LEU A 105 6.17 10.22 3.58
C LEU A 105 6.33 11.45 4.48
N PHE A 106 6.71 12.60 3.94
CA PHE A 106 6.78 13.84 4.70
C PHE A 106 5.41 14.21 5.29
N GLN A 107 4.34 14.06 4.51
CA GLN A 107 2.98 14.27 5.01
C GLN A 107 2.62 13.28 6.13
N MET A 108 2.99 12.00 6.02
CA MET A 108 2.78 11.00 7.08
C MET A 108 3.60 11.30 8.34
N LEU A 109 4.82 11.82 8.19
CA LEU A 109 5.68 12.23 9.30
C LEU A 109 5.12 13.42 10.08
N GLN A 110 4.38 14.30 9.41
CA GLN A 110 3.70 15.44 10.03
C GLN A 110 2.27 15.13 10.49
N ALA A 111 1.73 13.98 10.11
CA ALA A 111 0.40 13.56 10.52
C ALA A 111 0.39 13.10 11.98
N THR A 112 -0.75 13.31 12.64
CA THR A 112 -1.02 12.80 13.98
C THR A 112 -2.17 11.82 13.96
N ASN A 113 -2.15 10.85 14.86
CA ASN A 113 -3.28 9.94 15.09
C ASN A 113 -4.43 10.67 15.84
N GLU A 114 -5.51 9.94 16.13
CA GLU A 114 -6.69 10.46 16.86
C GLU A 114 -6.35 10.97 18.27
N GLN A 115 -5.24 10.49 18.84
CA GLN A 115 -4.72 10.88 20.16
C GLN A 115 -3.70 12.04 20.05
N GLN A 116 -3.62 12.70 18.88
CA GLN A 116 -2.68 13.80 18.58
C GLN A 116 -1.19 13.41 18.70
N GLN A 117 -0.87 12.12 18.61
CA GLN A 117 0.50 11.64 18.59
C GLN A 117 1.01 11.51 17.15
N PHE A 118 2.23 11.99 16.90
CA PHE A 118 2.88 11.81 15.61
C PHE A 118 3.12 10.34 15.31
N PHE A 119 2.98 9.95 14.04
CA PHE A 119 3.32 8.60 13.61
C PHE A 119 4.81 8.33 13.77
N ASN A 120 5.16 7.26 14.49
CA ASN A 120 6.54 6.78 14.55
C ASN A 120 6.87 5.94 13.30
N GLU A 121 8.13 5.58 13.12
CA GLU A 121 8.59 4.84 11.93
C GLU A 121 7.91 3.46 11.81
N SER A 122 7.58 2.85 12.95
CA SER A 122 6.88 1.56 12.98
C SER A 122 5.43 1.67 12.54
N ASP A 123 4.76 2.77 12.89
CA ASP A 123 3.39 3.01 12.48
C ASP A 123 3.32 3.23 10.97
N ILE A 124 4.20 4.09 10.43
CA ILE A 124 4.28 4.37 9.00
C ILE A 124 4.64 3.11 8.21
N ALA A 125 5.63 2.33 8.67
CA ALA A 125 5.99 1.07 8.03
C ALA A 125 4.84 0.06 8.05
N SER A 126 4.09 0.00 9.16
CA SER A 126 2.92 -0.87 9.27
C SER A 126 1.78 -0.41 8.37
N TYR A 127 1.60 0.90 8.19
CA TYR A 127 0.65 1.45 7.21
C TYR A 127 0.98 1.02 5.78
N ILE A 128 2.25 1.15 5.38
CA ILE A 128 2.72 0.75 4.03
C ILE A 128 2.55 -0.76 3.79
N VAL A 129 2.92 -1.60 4.78
CA VAL A 129 2.70 -3.06 4.69
C VAL A 129 1.20 -3.37 4.65
N GLY A 130 0.39 -2.71 5.49
CA GLY A 130 -1.06 -2.89 5.53
C GLY A 130 -1.72 -2.60 4.19
N TYR A 131 -1.27 -1.55 3.48
CA TYR A 131 -1.76 -1.23 2.14
C TYR A 131 -1.54 -2.36 1.13
N SER A 132 -0.43 -3.12 1.24
CA SER A 132 -0.17 -4.29 0.39
C SER A 132 -1.19 -5.41 0.61
N THR A 133 -1.61 -5.61 1.86
CA THR A 133 -2.65 -6.57 2.22
C THR A 133 -4.03 -6.14 1.72
N VAL A 134 -4.38 -4.85 1.87
CA VAL A 134 -5.64 -4.29 1.34
C VAL A 134 -5.71 -4.46 -0.18
N ASN A 135 -4.62 -4.20 -0.89
CA ASN A 135 -4.55 -4.41 -2.34
C ASN A 135 -4.81 -5.87 -2.76
N ALA A 136 -4.26 -6.82 -2.00
CA ALA A 136 -4.52 -8.23 -2.23
C ALA A 136 -5.98 -8.60 -1.93
N ALA A 137 -6.57 -8.06 -0.87
CA ALA A 137 -8.00 -8.24 -0.58
C ALA A 137 -8.91 -7.66 -1.68
N ILE A 138 -8.64 -6.44 -2.17
CA ILE A 138 -9.34 -5.85 -3.31
C ILE A 138 -9.23 -6.76 -4.53
N THR A 139 -8.05 -7.29 -4.80
CA THR A 139 -7.83 -8.22 -5.92
C THR A 139 -8.70 -9.48 -5.79
N ILE A 140 -8.78 -10.06 -4.58
CA ILE A 140 -9.61 -11.25 -4.31
C ILE A 140 -11.09 -10.92 -4.50
N ILE A 141 -11.57 -9.81 -3.92
CA ILE A 141 -12.97 -9.39 -4.00
C ILE A 141 -13.36 -9.14 -5.46
N MET A 142 -12.54 -8.42 -6.22
CA MET A 142 -12.77 -8.16 -7.65
C MET A 142 -12.78 -9.45 -8.47
N LYS A 143 -11.86 -10.37 -8.21
CA LYS A 143 -11.83 -11.70 -8.85
C LYS A 143 -13.13 -12.46 -8.55
N TYR A 144 -13.56 -12.47 -7.29
CA TYR A 144 -14.76 -13.18 -6.86
C TYR A 144 -16.02 -12.58 -7.52
N MET A 145 -16.16 -11.25 -7.55
CA MET A 145 -17.29 -10.61 -8.24
C MET A 145 -17.29 -10.89 -9.75
N ALA A 146 -16.12 -10.99 -10.38
CA ALA A 146 -16.01 -11.32 -11.80
C ALA A 146 -16.38 -12.79 -12.10
N GLU A 147 -16.10 -13.71 -11.18
CA GLU A 147 -16.44 -15.14 -11.31
C GLU A 147 -17.93 -15.43 -10.97
N TYR A 148 -18.56 -14.59 -10.14
CA TYR A 148 -19.94 -14.80 -9.66
C TYR A 148 -20.82 -13.54 -9.90
N PRO A 149 -21.42 -13.38 -11.10
CA PRO A 149 -22.21 -12.19 -11.47
C PRO A 149 -23.43 -11.92 -10.59
N ASN A 150 -23.98 -12.94 -9.94
CA ASN A 150 -25.04 -12.79 -8.95
C ASN A 150 -24.56 -11.99 -7.74
N ILE A 151 -23.36 -12.27 -7.24
CA ILE A 151 -22.76 -11.55 -6.10
C ILE A 151 -22.48 -10.10 -6.47
N TYR A 152 -21.97 -9.86 -7.69
CA TYR A 152 -21.80 -8.50 -8.20
C TYR A 152 -23.12 -7.72 -8.20
N SER A 153 -24.21 -8.34 -8.67
CA SER A 153 -25.54 -7.71 -8.72
C SER A 153 -26.04 -7.32 -7.33
N GLU A 154 -25.93 -8.21 -6.33
CA GLU A 154 -26.33 -7.95 -4.94
C GLU A 154 -25.51 -6.82 -4.31
N VAL A 155 -24.19 -6.81 -4.52
CA VAL A 155 -23.31 -5.73 -4.03
C VAL A 155 -23.68 -4.38 -4.65
N LEU A 156 -23.96 -4.38 -5.96
CA LEU A 156 -24.37 -3.18 -6.70
C LEU A 156 -25.74 -2.65 -6.25
N GLU A 157 -26.68 -3.53 -5.92
CA GLU A 157 -27.98 -3.13 -5.38
C GLU A 157 -27.83 -2.51 -3.99
N GLY A 158 -27.06 -3.15 -3.10
CA GLY A 158 -26.79 -2.63 -1.75
C GLY A 158 -26.10 -1.26 -1.73
N THR A 159 -25.23 -0.97 -2.71
CA THR A 159 -24.54 0.34 -2.80
C THR A 159 -25.41 1.49 -3.31
N LYS A 160 -26.57 1.21 -3.93
CA LYS A 160 -27.53 2.25 -4.35
C LYS A 160 -28.43 2.73 -3.21
N LEU A 161 -28.47 1.99 -2.10
CA LEU A 161 -29.34 2.27 -0.94
C LEU A 161 -28.70 3.24 0.07
N HIS A 162 -27.48 3.71 -0.19
CA HIS A 162 -26.74 4.71 0.59
C HIS A 162 -26.24 5.84 -0.31
#